data_AF-A0A7W0UZ46-F1
#
_entry.id   AF-A0A7W0UZ46-F1
#
_cell.length_a   1.000
_cell.length_b   1.000
_cell.length_c   1.000
_cell.angle_alpha   90.00
_cell.angle_beta   90.00
_cell.angle_gamma   90.00
#
_symmetry.space_group_name_H-M   'P 1'
#
loop_
_entity.id
_entity.type
_entity.pdbx_description
1 polymer ?
#
loop_
_entity_poly.entity_id
_entity_poly.type
_entity_poly.pdbx_seq_one_letter_code
_entity_poly.pdbx_strand_id
1 'polypeptide(L)'
;MVLGCKTYLQARVFALLPKMLLSNELLSEVVESHYLHGIPLGRITERLKVNYSTIIESLHWLGKLFEPCLDQLIQAYRQAVVRHADETTWRVDGSNGYCWLFSSESLSLYLYRQTRAATVVKEVFGATPLEGYLVVDRYNGYNRVPCKIQYCFAHLSRDLKDEAAKFEENKEVQEFIGRLRQLLSEAMTLRGKKMTDQQYYKEAVTIKSEIFSLCLPDSLAAQDEDRHPAIKRWSDFFIESAERLYQWVEDRNVPAENNRAERELRPTVIARKVSFGSQAEEGAKTRGVLLSLLQTLKKGESNPRQKVKQMLDKISENPNLKTTQLLFEIDSSKKTKSAHITDRLHLSQVLI
;
A
#
# COMPACT_ATOMS: atom_id res chain seq x y z
N MET A 1 37.57 32.51 -50.51
CA MET A 1 37.34 31.41 -49.54
C MET A 1 36.35 31.89 -48.50
N VAL A 2 35.10 31.42 -48.55
CA VAL A 2 34.11 31.70 -47.51
C VAL A 2 34.20 30.56 -46.51
N LEU A 3 34.75 30.84 -45.33
CA LEU A 3 34.80 29.89 -44.22
C LEU A 3 33.38 29.75 -43.64
N GLY A 4 32.71 28.66 -43.99
CA GLY A 4 31.40 28.30 -43.47
C GLY A 4 31.49 27.87 -42.01
N CYS A 5 31.17 28.79 -41.10
CA CYS A 5 30.90 28.47 -39.70
C CYS A 5 29.53 27.78 -39.59
N LYS A 6 29.51 26.45 -39.60
CA LYS A 6 28.31 25.64 -39.28
C LYS A 6 28.40 25.14 -37.83
N THR A 7 28.47 26.07 -36.88
CA THR A 7 28.28 25.71 -35.47
C THR A 7 26.79 25.83 -35.16
N TYR A 8 26.09 24.70 -35.09
CA TYR A 8 24.70 24.65 -34.64
C TYR A 8 24.66 24.95 -33.14
N LEU A 9 24.46 26.22 -32.78
CA LEU A 9 24.11 26.63 -31.43
C LEU A 9 22.62 26.33 -31.21
N GLN A 10 22.32 25.10 -30.80
CA GLN A 10 20.99 24.81 -30.28
C GLN A 10 20.89 25.39 -28.87
N ALA A 11 20.04 26.40 -28.69
CA ALA A 11 19.73 26.91 -27.36
C ALA A 11 19.27 25.72 -26.49
N ARG A 12 19.94 25.50 -25.35
CA ARG A 12 19.45 24.55 -24.35
C ARG A 12 18.13 25.10 -23.84
N VAL A 13 17.03 24.50 -24.26
CA VAL A 13 15.73 24.79 -23.65
C VAL A 13 15.72 24.07 -22.30
N PHE A 14 16.07 24.80 -21.23
CA PHE A 14 16.17 24.28 -19.86
C PHE A 14 14.86 23.71 -19.28
N ALA A 15 13.78 23.67 -20.06
CA ALA A 15 12.45 23.20 -19.67
C ALA A 15 11.93 22.02 -20.52
N LEU A 16 12.77 21.43 -21.38
CA LEU A 16 12.42 20.29 -22.22
C LEU A 16 13.40 19.14 -21.99
N LEU A 17 12.87 17.92 -21.90
CA LEU A 17 13.69 16.71 -21.95
C LEU A 17 14.11 16.42 -23.40
N PRO A 18 15.31 15.82 -23.61
CA PRO A 18 15.74 15.45 -24.95
C PRO A 18 14.71 14.57 -25.65
N LYS A 19 14.33 14.93 -26.89
CA LYS A 19 13.33 14.22 -27.73
C LYS A 19 11.88 14.32 -27.26
N MET A 20 11.57 15.18 -26.29
CA MET A 20 10.20 15.43 -25.84
C MET A 20 9.59 16.67 -26.50
N LEU A 21 8.32 16.57 -26.90
CA LEU A 21 7.54 17.68 -27.47
C LEU A 21 6.90 18.56 -26.38
N LEU A 22 6.66 17.99 -25.19
CA LEU A 22 5.99 18.66 -24.09
C LEU A 22 7.00 19.13 -23.04
N SER A 23 6.76 20.32 -22.48
CA SER A 23 7.60 20.87 -21.40
C SER A 23 7.48 20.05 -20.13
N ASN A 24 8.53 20.09 -19.29
CA ASN A 24 8.54 19.42 -17.98
C ASN A 24 7.38 19.89 -17.09
N GLU A 25 7.02 21.18 -17.17
CA GLU A 25 5.85 21.76 -16.51
C GLU A 25 4.57 21.05 -16.93
N LEU A 26 4.33 20.93 -18.24
CA LEU A 26 3.12 20.32 -18.77
C LEU A 26 3.06 18.82 -18.48
N LEU A 27 4.19 18.13 -18.60
CA LEU A 27 4.31 16.71 -18.26
C LEU A 27 3.96 16.47 -16.79
N SER A 28 4.47 17.30 -15.89
CA SER A 28 4.17 17.20 -14.44
C SER A 28 2.69 17.42 -14.13
N GLU A 29 2.04 18.37 -14.81
CA GLU A 29 0.60 18.64 -14.70
C GLU A 29 -0.25 17.46 -15.20
N VAL A 30 0.15 16.87 -16.34
CA VAL A 30 -0.56 15.72 -16.92
C VAL A 30 -0.50 14.50 -15.99
N VAL A 31 0.67 14.19 -15.43
CA VAL A 31 0.80 13.03 -14.53
C VAL A 31 0.04 13.23 -13.22
N GLU A 32 0.08 14.43 -12.63
CA GLU A 32 -0.71 14.74 -11.42
C GLU A 32 -2.21 14.65 -11.71
N SER A 33 -2.68 15.33 -12.76
CA SER A 33 -4.09 15.32 -13.18
C SER A 33 -4.61 13.91 -13.42
N HIS A 34 -3.84 13.08 -14.15
CA HIS A 34 -4.31 11.74 -14.50
C HIS A 34 -4.24 10.75 -13.33
N TYR A 35 -3.11 10.72 -12.62
CA TYR A 35 -2.82 9.65 -11.65
C TYR A 35 -3.17 10.00 -10.21
N LEU A 36 -3.09 11.28 -9.80
CA LEU A 36 -3.47 11.71 -8.45
C LEU A 36 -4.92 12.22 -8.38
N HIS A 37 -5.38 12.93 -9.41
CA HIS A 37 -6.74 13.47 -9.46
C HIS A 37 -7.73 12.60 -10.24
N GLY A 38 -7.25 11.55 -10.93
CA GLY A 38 -8.12 10.59 -11.62
C GLY A 38 -8.82 11.16 -12.85
N ILE A 39 -8.32 12.24 -13.45
CA ILE A 39 -8.92 12.85 -14.63
C ILE A 39 -8.65 11.94 -15.85
N PRO A 40 -9.67 11.53 -16.63
CA PRO A 40 -9.46 10.72 -17.83
C PRO A 40 -8.57 11.43 -18.85
N LEU A 41 -7.65 10.69 -19.50
CA LEU A 41 -6.72 11.26 -20.47
C LEU A 41 -7.44 12.02 -21.61
N GLY A 42 -8.58 11.52 -22.08
CA GLY A 42 -9.39 12.20 -23.10
C GLY A 42 -9.86 13.61 -22.68
N ARG A 43 -10.12 13.82 -21.39
CA ARG A 43 -10.47 15.16 -20.85
C ARG A 43 -9.24 16.06 -20.75
N ILE A 44 -8.09 15.49 -20.39
CA ILE A 44 -6.83 16.22 -20.34
C ILE A 44 -6.44 16.68 -21.75
N THR A 45 -6.55 15.82 -22.75
CA THR A 45 -6.24 16.13 -24.16
C THR A 45 -7.15 17.21 -24.71
N GLU A 46 -8.46 17.14 -24.41
CA GLU A 46 -9.45 18.15 -24.80
C GLU A 46 -9.10 19.53 -24.21
N ARG A 47 -8.82 19.59 -22.89
CA ARG A 47 -8.47 20.82 -22.18
C ARG A 47 -7.17 21.45 -22.69
N LEU A 48 -6.14 20.63 -22.89
CA LEU A 48 -4.80 21.09 -23.28
C LEU A 48 -4.65 21.30 -24.79
N LYS A 49 -5.62 20.85 -25.60
CA LYS A 49 -5.55 20.83 -27.07
C LYS A 49 -4.29 20.12 -27.59
N VAL A 50 -3.89 19.05 -26.89
CA VAL A 50 -2.77 18.18 -27.27
C VAL A 50 -3.32 16.84 -27.74
N ASN A 51 -2.73 16.27 -28.79
CA ASN A 51 -3.14 14.97 -29.33
C ASN A 51 -3.00 13.87 -28.26
N TYR A 52 -3.99 12.96 -28.22
CA TYR A 52 -4.01 11.82 -27.31
C TYR A 52 -2.75 10.95 -27.40
N SER A 53 -2.30 10.64 -28.61
CA SER A 53 -1.10 9.82 -28.85
C SER A 53 0.16 10.50 -28.30
N THR A 54 0.30 11.82 -28.46
CA THR A 54 1.43 12.56 -27.91
C THR A 54 1.49 12.48 -26.37
N ILE A 55 0.34 12.56 -25.69
CA ILE A 55 0.28 12.40 -24.24
C ILE A 55 0.63 10.96 -23.84
N ILE A 56 0.08 9.96 -24.52
CA ILE A 56 0.36 8.55 -24.23
C ILE A 56 1.86 8.23 -24.40
N GLU A 57 2.45 8.62 -25.53
CA GLU A 57 3.88 8.43 -25.78
C GLU A 57 4.74 9.10 -24.71
N SER A 58 4.36 10.31 -24.30
CA SER A 58 5.04 11.03 -23.22
C SER A 58 4.94 10.31 -21.88
N LEU A 59 3.77 9.75 -21.56
CA LEU A 59 3.57 8.97 -20.34
C LEU A 59 4.37 7.67 -20.36
N HIS A 60 4.41 6.96 -21.49
CA HIS A 60 5.26 5.77 -21.65
C HIS A 60 6.73 6.08 -21.49
N TRP A 61 7.18 7.20 -22.05
CA TRP A 61 8.56 7.66 -21.88
C TRP A 61 8.87 7.94 -20.41
N LEU A 62 7.99 8.65 -19.70
CA LEU A 62 8.15 8.89 -18.25
C LEU A 62 8.12 7.59 -17.44
N GLY A 63 7.23 6.66 -17.80
CA GLY A 63 7.17 5.33 -17.21
C GLY A 63 8.50 4.59 -17.34
N LYS A 64 9.12 4.61 -18.53
CA LYS A 64 10.46 4.01 -18.74
C LYS A 64 11.56 4.73 -17.97
N LEU A 65 11.51 6.06 -17.92
CA LEU A 65 12.48 6.88 -17.20
C LEU A 65 12.51 6.56 -15.70
N PHE A 66 11.34 6.37 -15.09
CA PHE A 66 11.19 6.12 -13.66
C PHE A 66 11.06 4.65 -13.29
N GLU A 67 11.04 3.73 -14.25
CA GLU A 67 10.98 2.29 -13.99
C GLU A 67 12.05 1.80 -13.01
N PRO A 68 13.33 2.24 -13.09
CA PRO A 68 14.36 1.83 -12.14
C PRO A 68 14.08 2.21 -10.67
N CYS A 69 13.19 3.18 -10.43
CA CYS A 69 12.78 3.54 -9.08
C CYS A 69 11.97 2.44 -8.39
N LEU A 70 11.32 1.54 -9.14
CA LEU A 70 10.53 0.46 -8.56
C LEU A 70 11.40 -0.49 -7.71
N ASP A 71 12.59 -0.85 -8.19
CA ASP A 71 13.49 -1.73 -7.44
C ASP A 71 13.90 -1.09 -6.10
N GLN A 72 14.15 0.22 -6.09
CA GLN A 72 14.44 0.92 -4.85
C GLN A 72 13.23 1.03 -3.93
N LEU A 73 12.03 1.26 -4.47
CA LEU A 73 10.80 1.23 -3.68
C LEU A 73 10.56 -0.14 -3.06
N ILE A 74 10.87 -1.23 -3.79
CA ILE A 74 10.84 -2.59 -3.26
C ILE A 74 11.83 -2.74 -2.11
N GLN A 75 13.09 -2.29 -2.26
CA GLN A 75 14.06 -2.35 -1.17
C GLN A 75 13.61 -1.52 0.04
N ALA A 76 13.14 -0.30 -0.17
CA ALA A 76 12.62 0.56 0.91
C ALA A 76 11.39 -0.06 1.59
N TYR A 77 10.50 -0.70 0.83
CA TYR A 77 9.36 -1.43 1.37
C TYR A 77 9.81 -2.60 2.25
N ARG A 78 10.83 -3.36 1.82
CA ARG A 78 11.45 -4.43 2.61
C ARG A 78 12.10 -3.93 3.90
N GLN A 79 12.42 -2.65 4.04
CA GLN A 79 12.97 -2.07 5.28
C GLN A 79 11.91 -1.46 6.20
N ALA A 80 10.66 -1.34 5.76
CA ALA A 80 9.61 -0.73 6.58
C ALA A 80 9.18 -1.64 7.74
N VAL A 81 9.10 -1.09 8.97
CA VAL A 81 8.68 -1.83 10.17
C VAL A 81 7.24 -2.36 10.03
N VAL A 82 6.32 -1.51 9.56
CA VAL A 82 4.93 -1.88 9.29
C VAL A 82 4.64 -1.75 7.81
N ARG A 83 4.37 -2.88 7.19
CA ARG A 83 4.02 -3.02 5.78
C ARG A 83 2.55 -3.34 5.66
N HIS A 84 1.94 -2.86 4.60
CA HIS A 84 0.59 -3.15 4.20
C HIS A 84 0.60 -3.73 2.80
N ALA A 85 -0.29 -4.66 2.51
CA ALA A 85 -0.56 -5.11 1.14
C ALA A 85 -2.04 -5.41 0.95
N ASP A 86 -2.51 -5.23 -0.28
CA ASP A 86 -3.86 -5.58 -0.74
C ASP A 86 -3.86 -5.57 -2.27
N GLU A 87 -4.90 -6.13 -2.89
CA GLU A 87 -5.03 -6.19 -4.34
C GLU A 87 -6.46 -6.02 -4.82
N THR A 88 -6.59 -5.48 -6.03
CA THR A 88 -7.88 -5.32 -6.67
C THR A 88 -7.80 -5.66 -8.15
N THR A 89 -8.90 -6.10 -8.76
CA THR A 89 -8.91 -6.46 -10.19
C THR A 89 -8.56 -5.26 -11.06
N TRP A 90 -7.93 -5.51 -12.21
CA TRP A 90 -7.64 -4.50 -13.23
C TRP A 90 -7.47 -5.20 -14.57
N ARG A 91 -8.42 -5.01 -15.49
CA ARG A 91 -8.33 -5.64 -16.81
C ARG A 91 -7.27 -4.99 -17.67
N VAL A 92 -6.61 -5.79 -18.49
CA VAL A 92 -5.64 -5.35 -19.49
C VAL A 92 -6.03 -5.97 -20.81
N ASP A 93 -6.41 -5.14 -21.78
CA ASP A 93 -6.84 -5.57 -23.12
C ASP A 93 -7.90 -6.70 -23.08
N GLY A 94 -8.96 -6.48 -22.30
CA GLY A 94 -10.01 -7.49 -22.11
C GLY A 94 -9.58 -8.72 -21.30
N SER A 95 -8.32 -8.90 -20.94
CA SER A 95 -7.87 -10.00 -20.08
C SER A 95 -7.94 -9.65 -18.60
N ASN A 96 -8.14 -10.65 -17.74
CA ASN A 96 -8.16 -10.45 -16.30
C ASN A 96 -6.75 -10.09 -15.80
N GLY A 97 -6.68 -9.15 -14.87
CA GLY A 97 -5.45 -8.75 -14.21
C GLY A 97 -5.73 -8.13 -12.85
N TYR A 98 -4.68 -7.70 -12.17
CA TYR A 98 -4.71 -7.21 -10.81
C TYR A 98 -3.76 -6.03 -10.64
N CYS A 99 -4.21 -5.03 -9.88
CA CYS A 99 -3.37 -4.02 -9.28
C CYS A 99 -3.05 -4.48 -7.85
N TRP A 100 -1.79 -4.76 -7.61
CA TRP A 100 -1.25 -5.04 -6.28
C TRP A 100 -0.72 -3.75 -5.66
N LEU A 101 -1.13 -3.47 -4.43
CA LEU A 101 -0.59 -2.40 -3.63
C LEU A 101 0.30 -2.98 -2.54
N PHE A 102 1.51 -2.46 -2.41
CA PHE A 102 2.40 -2.65 -1.29
C PHE A 102 2.72 -1.28 -0.71
N SER A 103 2.37 -1.01 0.55
CA SER A 103 2.55 0.33 1.11
C SER A 103 3.07 0.33 2.54
N SER A 104 3.72 1.40 2.92
CA SER A 104 4.14 1.68 4.30
C SER A 104 3.73 3.10 4.68
N GLU A 105 4.22 3.59 5.82
CA GLU A 105 4.10 4.98 6.19
C GLU A 105 4.63 5.94 5.13
N SER A 106 5.79 5.63 4.55
CA SER A 106 6.56 6.54 3.71
C SER A 106 6.43 6.30 2.20
N LEU A 107 5.93 5.14 1.76
CA LEU A 107 5.87 4.81 0.33
C LEU A 107 4.63 4.01 -0.09
N SER A 108 4.33 4.03 -1.39
CA SER A 108 3.32 3.20 -2.04
C SER A 108 3.87 2.64 -3.35
N LEU A 109 3.77 1.33 -3.51
CA LEU A 109 4.20 0.58 -4.68
C LEU A 109 2.99 -0.09 -5.32
N TYR A 110 2.72 0.23 -6.58
CA TYR A 110 1.63 -0.31 -7.38
C TYR A 110 2.20 -1.19 -8.49
N LEU A 111 1.88 -2.49 -8.45
CA LEU A 111 2.27 -3.43 -9.50
C LEU A 111 1.04 -3.95 -10.23
N TYR A 112 0.99 -3.74 -11.53
CA TYR A 112 -0.05 -4.30 -12.39
C TYR A 112 0.45 -5.62 -12.98
N ARG A 113 -0.26 -6.71 -12.72
CA ARG A 113 0.12 -8.09 -13.12
C ARG A 113 -1.12 -8.82 -13.64
N GLN A 114 -0.95 -9.72 -14.60
CA GLN A 114 -2.05 -10.55 -15.13
C GLN A 114 -2.42 -11.73 -14.21
N THR A 115 -1.94 -11.72 -12.96
CA THR A 115 -2.16 -12.82 -12.01
C THR A 115 -2.36 -12.30 -10.59
N ARG A 116 -3.18 -13.03 -9.82
CA ARG A 116 -3.32 -12.89 -8.36
C ARG A 116 -2.39 -13.85 -7.60
N ALA A 117 -1.52 -14.58 -8.29
CA ALA A 117 -0.70 -15.60 -7.65
C ALA A 117 0.32 -15.04 -6.66
N ALA A 118 0.70 -15.87 -5.69
CA ALA A 118 1.75 -15.57 -4.71
C ALA A 118 3.13 -15.27 -5.33
N THR A 119 3.32 -15.51 -6.63
CA THR A 119 4.54 -15.14 -7.36
C THR A 119 4.80 -13.64 -7.32
N VAL A 120 3.75 -12.81 -7.35
CA VAL A 120 3.88 -11.34 -7.24
C VAL A 120 4.32 -10.93 -5.84
N VAL A 121 3.78 -11.60 -4.81
CA VAL A 121 4.22 -11.38 -3.42
C VAL A 121 5.69 -11.78 -3.26
N LYS A 122 6.11 -12.92 -3.83
CA LYS A 122 7.51 -13.37 -3.80
C LYS A 122 8.46 -12.41 -4.51
N GLU A 123 8.05 -11.81 -5.63
CA GLU A 123 8.81 -10.77 -6.34
C GLU A 123 9.15 -9.61 -5.40
N VAL A 124 8.16 -9.15 -4.62
CA VAL A 124 8.33 -7.99 -3.73
C VAL A 124 9.03 -8.36 -2.42
N PHE A 125 8.71 -9.48 -1.78
CA PHE A 125 9.29 -9.84 -0.47
C PHE A 125 10.65 -10.54 -0.56
N GLY A 126 10.93 -11.23 -1.67
CA GLY A 126 12.08 -12.12 -1.75
C GLY A 126 11.95 -13.34 -0.82
N ALA A 127 13.08 -14.01 -0.56
CA ALA A 127 13.14 -15.22 0.26
C ALA A 127 13.81 -15.02 1.63
N THR A 128 14.45 -13.87 1.85
CA THR A 128 15.17 -13.57 3.09
C THR A 128 14.20 -13.13 4.19
N PRO A 129 14.37 -13.60 5.44
CA PRO A 129 13.67 -13.04 6.60
C PRO A 129 13.72 -11.52 6.63
N LEU A 130 12.57 -10.89 6.85
CA LEU A 130 12.42 -9.45 7.00
C LEU A 130 11.87 -9.14 8.39
N GLU A 131 12.50 -8.17 9.05
CA GLU A 131 12.01 -7.64 10.32
C GLU A 131 10.67 -6.91 10.17
N GLY A 132 9.90 -6.85 11.25
CA GLY A 132 8.61 -6.16 11.30
C GLY A 132 7.44 -6.99 10.78
N TYR A 133 6.40 -6.30 10.32
CA TYR A 133 5.06 -6.85 10.18
C TYR A 133 4.45 -6.57 8.80
N LEU A 134 3.64 -7.50 8.31
CA LEU A 134 2.75 -7.32 7.17
C LEU A 134 1.28 -7.35 7.60
N VAL A 135 0.60 -6.23 7.44
CA VAL A 135 -0.86 -6.12 7.62
C VAL A 135 -1.55 -6.41 6.30
N VAL A 136 -2.36 -7.47 6.27
CA VAL A 136 -3.12 -7.93 5.09
C VAL A 136 -4.54 -8.31 5.50
N ASP A 137 -5.38 -8.62 4.53
CA ASP A 137 -6.67 -9.26 4.76
C ASP A 137 -6.46 -10.69 5.31
N ARG A 138 -6.79 -11.73 4.55
CA ARG A 138 -6.46 -13.15 4.81
C ARG A 138 -6.16 -13.92 3.52
N TYR A 139 -5.81 -13.23 2.43
CA TYR A 139 -5.55 -13.90 1.17
C TYR A 139 -4.33 -14.83 1.30
N ASN A 140 -4.54 -16.12 1.00
CA ASN A 140 -3.52 -17.16 1.15
C ASN A 140 -2.23 -16.88 0.36
N GLY A 141 -2.26 -16.01 -0.65
CA GLY A 141 -1.07 -15.57 -1.38
C GLY A 141 0.01 -14.93 -0.50
N TYR A 142 -0.37 -14.36 0.65
CA TYR A 142 0.54 -13.73 1.61
C TYR A 142 1.08 -14.70 2.67
N ASN A 143 0.51 -15.89 2.85
CA ASN A 143 0.82 -16.77 4.00
C ASN A 143 2.27 -17.28 4.07
N ARG A 144 3.06 -17.09 3.01
CA ARG A 144 4.47 -17.50 2.92
C ARG A 144 5.45 -16.31 2.89
N VAL A 145 5.00 -15.10 3.24
CA VAL A 145 5.94 -13.97 3.36
C VAL A 145 6.93 -14.24 4.50
N PRO A 146 8.19 -13.82 4.36
CA PRO A 146 9.23 -14.10 5.34
C PRO A 146 9.22 -13.05 6.49
N CYS A 147 8.05 -12.71 7.04
CA CYS A 147 7.88 -11.78 8.18
C CYS A 147 6.60 -12.09 8.96
N LYS A 148 6.42 -11.46 10.13
CA LYS A 148 5.19 -11.62 10.94
C LYS A 148 4.00 -11.03 10.19
N ILE A 149 2.82 -11.65 10.33
CA ILE A 149 1.58 -11.20 9.66
C ILE A 149 0.59 -10.66 10.71
N GLN A 150 -0.15 -9.63 10.35
CA GLN A 150 -1.36 -9.17 11.04
C GLN A 150 -2.54 -9.23 10.07
N TYR A 151 -3.55 -10.04 10.39
CA TYR A 151 -4.80 -10.12 9.66
C TYR A 151 -5.73 -8.97 10.04
N CYS A 152 -6.38 -8.43 9.03
CA CYS A 152 -7.23 -7.25 9.14
C CYS A 152 -8.55 -7.58 9.84
N PHE A 153 -8.75 -6.98 11.01
CA PHE A 153 -9.98 -7.11 11.80
C PHE A 153 -11.20 -6.50 11.11
N ALA A 154 -11.02 -5.52 10.21
CA ALA A 154 -12.13 -4.95 9.45
C ALA A 154 -12.73 -5.96 8.47
N HIS A 155 -11.90 -6.81 7.83
CA HIS A 155 -12.39 -7.89 6.98
C HIS A 155 -13.06 -8.99 7.81
N LEU A 156 -12.45 -9.39 8.93
CA LEU A 156 -13.04 -10.36 9.85
C LEU A 156 -14.41 -9.90 10.38
N SER A 157 -14.55 -8.63 10.74
CA SER A 157 -15.82 -8.07 11.21
C SER A 157 -16.92 -8.06 10.14
N ARG A 158 -16.55 -7.95 8.85
CA ARG A 158 -17.49 -8.10 7.72
C ARG A 158 -17.88 -9.56 7.54
N ASP A 159 -16.92 -10.48 7.52
CA ASP A 159 -17.18 -11.91 7.39
C ASP A 159 -18.08 -12.43 8.53
N LEU A 160 -17.84 -11.96 9.76
CA LEU A 160 -18.67 -12.24 10.93
C LEU A 160 -20.09 -11.68 10.76
N LYS A 161 -20.24 -10.46 10.22
CA LYS A 161 -21.56 -9.88 9.94
C LYS A 161 -22.34 -10.71 8.92
N ASP A 162 -21.67 -11.13 7.85
CA ASP A 162 -22.26 -11.97 6.80
C ASP A 162 -22.62 -13.36 7.35
N GLU A 163 -21.83 -13.88 8.30
CA GLU A 163 -22.16 -15.11 9.00
C GLU A 163 -23.38 -14.96 9.90
N ALA A 164 -23.48 -13.89 10.70
CA ALA A 164 -24.64 -13.62 11.53
C ALA A 164 -25.92 -13.51 10.70
N ALA A 165 -25.86 -12.94 9.50
CA ALA A 165 -27.02 -12.85 8.60
C ALA A 165 -27.59 -14.21 8.17
N LYS A 166 -26.80 -15.30 8.24
CA LYS A 166 -27.26 -16.66 7.93
C LYS A 166 -28.01 -17.32 9.07
N PHE A 167 -27.89 -16.77 10.29
CA PHE A 167 -28.42 -17.36 11.53
C PHE A 167 -29.20 -16.32 12.34
N GLU A 168 -30.01 -15.50 11.68
CA GLU A 168 -30.72 -14.35 12.29
C GLU A 168 -31.61 -14.77 13.47
N GLU A 169 -32.21 -15.97 13.41
CA GLU A 169 -33.08 -16.50 14.47
C GLU A 169 -32.33 -17.22 15.60
N ASN A 170 -31.04 -17.53 15.42
CA ASN A 170 -30.25 -18.24 16.43
C ASN A 170 -29.59 -17.24 17.40
N LYS A 171 -30.18 -17.11 18.59
CA LYS A 171 -29.72 -16.17 19.63
C LYS A 171 -28.26 -16.39 20.06
N GLU A 172 -27.85 -17.64 20.26
CA GLU A 172 -26.49 -18.00 20.68
C GLU A 172 -25.45 -17.49 19.67
N VAL A 173 -25.70 -17.72 18.37
CA VAL A 173 -24.83 -17.25 17.28
C VAL A 173 -24.80 -15.72 17.21
N GLN A 174 -25.96 -15.06 17.33
CA GLN A 174 -26.04 -13.60 17.32
C GLN A 174 -25.27 -12.97 18.48
N GLU A 175 -25.39 -13.51 19.70
CA GLU A 175 -24.72 -13.01 20.88
C GLU A 175 -23.20 -13.18 20.78
N PHE A 176 -22.73 -14.38 20.39
CA PHE A 176 -21.31 -14.66 20.19
C PHE A 176 -20.70 -13.74 19.13
N ILE A 177 -21.30 -13.68 17.93
CA ILE A 177 -20.79 -12.84 16.84
C ILE A 177 -20.87 -11.36 17.20
N GLY A 178 -21.97 -10.92 17.82
CA GLY A 178 -22.17 -9.55 18.26
C GLY A 178 -21.05 -9.11 19.22
N ARG A 179 -20.77 -9.92 20.25
CA ARG A 179 -19.71 -9.64 21.21
C ARG A 179 -18.32 -9.67 20.56
N LEU A 180 -18.04 -10.66 19.71
CA LEU A 180 -16.76 -10.75 19.02
C LEU A 180 -16.52 -9.52 18.13
N ARG A 181 -17.53 -9.11 17.34
CA ARG A 181 -17.43 -7.90 16.49
C ARG A 181 -17.23 -6.62 17.30
N GLN A 182 -17.83 -6.53 18.49
CA GLN A 182 -17.58 -5.41 19.41
C GLN A 182 -16.10 -5.37 19.83
N LEU A 183 -15.53 -6.50 20.26
CA LEU A 183 -14.11 -6.60 20.66
C LEU A 183 -13.16 -6.25 19.50
N LEU A 184 -13.45 -6.71 18.28
CA LEU A 184 -12.68 -6.33 17.10
C LEU A 184 -12.72 -4.80 16.86
N SER A 185 -13.89 -4.18 17.05
CA SER A 185 -14.05 -2.72 16.93
C SER A 185 -13.26 -1.97 18.00
N GLU A 186 -13.26 -2.46 19.24
CA GLU A 186 -12.45 -1.91 20.33
C GLU A 186 -10.95 -1.98 20.01
N ALA A 187 -10.46 -3.11 19.50
CA ALA A 187 -9.08 -3.28 19.05
C ALA A 187 -8.71 -2.28 17.93
N MET A 188 -9.54 -2.16 16.89
CA MET A 188 -9.30 -1.25 15.76
C MET A 188 -9.29 0.23 16.18
N THR A 189 -10.06 0.61 17.20
CA THR A 189 -10.14 2.00 17.66
C THR A 189 -9.09 2.34 18.72
N LEU A 190 -8.50 1.34 19.39
CA LEU A 190 -7.60 1.51 20.53
C LEU A 190 -6.42 2.44 20.22
N ARG A 191 -5.74 2.23 19.09
CA ARG A 191 -4.56 3.01 18.69
C ARG A 191 -4.86 4.51 18.54
N GLY A 192 -6.10 4.87 18.17
CA GLY A 192 -6.55 6.26 18.00
C GLY A 192 -6.90 6.98 19.31
N LYS A 193 -7.01 6.26 20.44
CA LYS A 193 -7.33 6.86 21.74
C LYS A 193 -6.11 7.61 22.31
N LYS A 194 -6.36 8.74 22.96
CA LYS A 194 -5.32 9.51 23.68
C LYS A 194 -4.97 8.82 24.99
N MET A 195 -3.88 8.05 24.99
CA MET A 195 -3.39 7.29 26.15
C MET A 195 -1.88 7.06 26.07
N THR A 196 -1.26 6.83 27.23
CA THR A 196 0.15 6.43 27.33
C THR A 196 0.36 5.02 26.75
N ASP A 197 1.61 4.67 26.42
CA ASP A 197 1.92 3.32 25.94
C ASP A 197 1.61 2.24 26.98
N GLN A 198 1.84 2.52 28.27
CA GLN A 198 1.49 1.59 29.35
C GLN A 198 -0.02 1.31 29.39
N GLN A 199 -0.85 2.36 29.23
CA GLN A 199 -2.30 2.21 29.16
C GLN A 199 -2.73 1.45 27.90
N TYR A 200 -2.11 1.74 26.76
CA TYR A 200 -2.36 1.04 25.51
C TYR A 200 -2.10 -0.46 25.64
N TYR A 201 -0.91 -0.85 26.11
CA TYR A 201 -0.56 -2.27 26.20
C TYR A 201 -1.41 -3.02 27.22
N LYS A 202 -1.77 -2.37 28.34
CA LYS A 202 -2.71 -2.95 29.30
C LYS A 202 -4.07 -3.23 28.65
N GLU A 203 -4.66 -2.24 27.98
CA GLU A 203 -5.95 -2.36 27.32
C GLU A 203 -5.89 -3.36 26.14
N ALA A 204 -4.80 -3.38 25.38
CA ALA A 204 -4.61 -4.31 24.27
C ALA A 204 -4.57 -5.77 24.75
N VAL A 205 -3.86 -6.04 25.86
CA VAL A 205 -3.87 -7.35 26.51
C VAL A 205 -5.26 -7.71 27.01
N THR A 206 -5.98 -6.76 27.63
CA THR A 206 -7.37 -7.00 28.07
C THR A 206 -8.27 -7.41 26.90
N ILE A 207 -8.29 -6.66 25.81
CA ILE A 207 -9.12 -6.97 24.63
C ILE A 207 -8.72 -8.33 24.04
N LYS A 208 -7.43 -8.63 23.91
CA LYS A 208 -6.95 -9.96 23.47
C LYS A 208 -7.48 -11.07 24.38
N SER A 209 -7.34 -10.90 25.69
CA SER A 209 -7.82 -11.89 26.66
C SER A 209 -9.33 -12.07 26.59
N GLU A 210 -10.11 -11.00 26.41
CA GLU A 210 -11.56 -11.09 26.23
C GLU A 210 -11.94 -11.83 24.94
N ILE A 211 -11.21 -11.62 23.84
CA ILE A 211 -11.41 -12.39 22.59
C ILE A 211 -11.10 -13.88 22.84
N PHE A 212 -9.99 -14.19 23.50
CA PHE A 212 -9.64 -15.58 23.82
C PHE A 212 -10.67 -16.24 24.72
N SER A 213 -11.08 -15.59 25.81
CA SER A 213 -12.09 -16.11 26.73
C SER A 213 -13.42 -16.34 26.05
N LEU A 214 -13.82 -15.49 25.09
CA LEU A 214 -15.04 -15.69 24.30
C LEU A 214 -14.94 -16.91 23.36
N CYS A 215 -13.74 -17.19 22.84
CA CYS A 215 -13.51 -18.31 21.93
C CYS A 215 -13.33 -19.64 22.69
N LEU A 216 -12.84 -19.61 23.92
CA LEU A 216 -12.70 -20.81 24.74
C LEU A 216 -14.07 -21.33 25.22
N PRO A 217 -14.25 -22.65 25.35
CA PRO A 217 -15.45 -23.22 25.96
C PRO A 217 -15.53 -22.89 27.46
N ASP A 218 -16.74 -22.65 27.98
CA ASP A 218 -17.01 -22.23 29.37
C ASP A 218 -16.50 -23.21 30.45
N SER A 219 -16.27 -24.47 30.09
CA SER A 219 -15.53 -25.40 30.95
C SER A 219 -14.82 -26.47 30.14
N LEU A 220 -13.74 -27.03 30.71
CA LEU A 220 -13.08 -28.25 30.20
C LEU A 220 -14.01 -29.48 30.21
N ALA A 221 -15.18 -29.40 30.87
CA ALA A 221 -16.14 -30.49 31.04
C ALA A 221 -17.38 -30.38 30.14
N ALA A 222 -17.68 -29.18 29.62
CA ALA A 222 -18.67 -28.99 28.57
C ALA A 222 -18.00 -29.47 27.27
N GLN A 223 -18.54 -30.52 26.67
CA GLN A 223 -17.98 -30.99 25.41
C GLN A 223 -18.19 -29.87 24.37
N ASP A 224 -17.13 -29.54 23.65
CA ASP A 224 -17.13 -28.62 22.50
C ASP A 224 -18.12 -29.07 21.38
N GLU A 225 -18.75 -30.23 21.54
CA GLU A 225 -19.82 -30.76 20.69
C GLU A 225 -21.16 -30.02 20.86
N ASP A 226 -21.41 -29.34 21.99
CA ASP A 226 -22.68 -28.65 22.24
C ASP A 226 -22.77 -27.24 21.61
N ARG A 227 -21.63 -26.67 21.17
CA ARG A 227 -21.61 -25.33 20.56
C ARG A 227 -22.12 -25.39 19.12
N HIS A 228 -22.86 -24.35 18.72
CA HIS A 228 -23.26 -24.23 17.33
C HIS A 228 -22.02 -24.25 16.38
N PRO A 229 -22.03 -25.00 15.26
CA PRO A 229 -20.86 -25.18 14.39
C PRO A 229 -20.23 -23.87 13.88
N ALA A 230 -21.04 -22.81 13.72
CA ALA A 230 -20.54 -21.49 13.35
C ALA A 230 -19.67 -20.85 14.43
N ILE A 231 -20.08 -20.99 15.69
CA ILE A 231 -19.35 -20.47 16.85
C ILE A 231 -18.03 -21.22 17.01
N LYS A 232 -18.07 -22.55 16.93
CA LYS A 232 -16.87 -23.40 16.98
C LYS A 232 -15.85 -23.02 15.91
N ARG A 233 -16.27 -22.97 14.64
CA ARG A 233 -15.40 -22.59 13.51
C ARG A 233 -14.72 -21.23 13.71
N TRP A 234 -15.45 -20.22 14.19
CA TRP A 234 -14.86 -18.90 14.45
C TRP A 234 -13.95 -18.91 15.67
N SER A 235 -14.31 -19.64 16.72
CA SER A 235 -13.47 -19.83 17.90
C SER A 235 -12.13 -20.49 17.53
N ASP A 236 -12.19 -21.61 16.80
CA ASP A 236 -11.02 -22.32 16.29
C ASP A 236 -10.14 -21.39 15.45
N PHE A 237 -10.75 -20.62 14.54
CA PHE A 237 -10.01 -19.64 13.73
C PHE A 237 -9.23 -18.61 14.58
N PHE A 238 -9.87 -18.02 15.60
CA PHE A 238 -9.23 -17.00 16.45
C PHE A 238 -8.13 -17.57 17.36
N ILE A 239 -8.26 -18.85 17.75
CA ILE A 239 -7.26 -19.57 18.55
C ILE A 239 -6.08 -20.00 17.66
N GLU A 240 -6.34 -20.68 16.54
CA GLU A 240 -5.32 -21.21 15.63
C GLU A 240 -4.54 -20.10 14.91
N SER A 241 -5.19 -18.96 14.63
CA SER A 241 -4.57 -17.83 13.94
C SER A 241 -3.95 -16.80 14.89
N ALA A 242 -3.71 -17.14 16.17
CA ALA A 242 -3.24 -16.19 17.17
C ALA A 242 -1.95 -15.47 16.76
N GLU A 243 -0.99 -16.17 16.17
CA GLU A 243 0.25 -15.58 15.65
C GLU A 243 0.04 -14.59 14.51
N ARG A 244 -1.16 -14.54 13.92
CA ARG A 244 -1.52 -13.62 12.83
C ARG A 244 -2.56 -12.58 13.24
N LEU A 245 -3.09 -12.59 14.46
CA LEU A 245 -4.21 -11.73 14.85
C LEU A 245 -3.83 -10.65 15.88
N TYR A 246 -2.75 -10.84 16.63
CA TYR A 246 -2.49 -10.06 17.84
C TYR A 246 -1.16 -9.29 17.84
N GLN A 247 -0.59 -9.00 16.66
CA GLN A 247 0.67 -8.24 16.56
C GLN A 247 0.52 -6.82 17.11
N TRP A 248 -0.67 -6.22 16.98
CA TRP A 248 -1.01 -4.92 17.58
C TRP A 248 -0.97 -4.90 19.11
N VAL A 249 -1.00 -6.06 19.77
CA VAL A 249 -0.86 -6.18 21.23
C VAL A 249 0.62 -6.11 21.62
N GLU A 250 1.51 -6.59 20.76
CA GLU A 250 2.97 -6.59 20.98
C GLU A 250 3.61 -5.24 20.57
N ASP A 251 3.10 -4.61 19.51
CA ASP A 251 3.64 -3.36 18.97
C ASP A 251 2.51 -2.40 18.57
N ARG A 252 2.43 -1.27 19.29
CA ARG A 252 1.44 -0.19 19.05
C ARG A 252 1.50 0.40 17.63
N ASN A 253 2.61 0.24 16.92
CA ASN A 253 2.73 0.71 15.54
C ASN A 253 1.93 -0.13 14.55
N VAL A 254 1.63 -1.39 14.89
CA VAL A 254 0.86 -2.30 14.04
C VAL A 254 -0.64 -2.04 14.25
N PRO A 255 -1.38 -1.61 13.23
CA PRO A 255 -2.84 -1.50 13.34
C PRO A 255 -3.50 -2.88 13.30
N ALA A 256 -4.64 -3.04 13.97
CA ALA A 256 -5.47 -4.25 13.86
C ALA A 256 -6.17 -4.34 12.48
N GLU A 257 -6.24 -3.23 11.76
CA GLU A 257 -6.92 -3.05 10.49
C GLU A 257 -6.01 -2.57 9.34
N ASN A 258 -6.34 -2.97 8.12
CA ASN A 258 -5.61 -2.63 6.90
C ASN A 258 -6.15 -1.37 6.20
N ASN A 259 -6.66 -0.40 6.97
CA ASN A 259 -7.27 0.83 6.44
C ASN A 259 -6.35 1.61 5.48
N ARG A 260 -5.03 1.51 5.67
CA ARG A 260 -4.04 2.15 4.80
C ARG A 260 -4.14 1.60 3.37
N ALA A 261 -4.08 0.28 3.21
CA ALA A 261 -4.13 -0.33 1.87
C ALA A 261 -5.47 -0.06 1.20
N GLU A 262 -6.58 -0.21 1.93
CA GLU A 262 -7.93 0.05 1.40
C GLU A 262 -8.07 1.49 0.89
N ARG A 263 -7.61 2.47 1.68
CA ARG A 263 -7.66 3.90 1.30
C ARG A 263 -6.79 4.18 0.08
N GLU A 264 -5.61 3.60 -0.01
CA GLU A 264 -4.66 3.82 -1.10
C GLU A 264 -5.04 3.07 -2.39
N LEU A 265 -5.80 1.98 -2.32
CA LEU A 265 -6.37 1.31 -3.49
C LEU A 265 -7.64 1.98 -4.02
N ARG A 266 -8.38 2.72 -3.19
CA ARG A 266 -9.65 3.35 -3.57
C ARG A 266 -9.57 4.20 -4.85
N PRO A 267 -8.54 5.04 -5.09
CA PRO A 267 -8.39 5.75 -6.36
C PRO A 267 -8.28 4.81 -7.56
N THR A 268 -7.57 3.69 -7.45
CA THR A 268 -7.49 2.67 -8.50
C THR A 268 -8.85 2.00 -8.75
N VAL A 269 -9.59 1.68 -7.68
CA VAL A 269 -10.96 1.14 -7.80
C VAL A 269 -11.88 2.11 -8.53
N ILE A 270 -11.79 3.40 -8.24
CA ILE A 270 -12.57 4.44 -8.94
C ILE A 270 -12.11 4.55 -10.40
N ALA A 271 -10.80 4.63 -10.65
CA ALA A 271 -10.25 4.70 -11.99
C ALA A 271 -10.69 3.51 -12.85
N ARG A 272 -10.76 2.30 -12.28
CA ARG A 272 -11.27 1.10 -12.96
C ARG A 272 -12.72 1.27 -13.41
N LYS A 273 -13.58 1.90 -12.61
CA LYS A 273 -15.00 2.13 -12.98
C LYS A 273 -15.14 3.12 -14.14
N VAL A 274 -14.20 4.06 -14.26
CA VAL A 274 -14.24 5.12 -15.29
C VAL A 274 -13.54 4.69 -16.58
N SER A 275 -12.46 3.93 -16.48
CA SER A 275 -11.60 3.56 -17.63
C SER A 275 -11.71 2.09 -18.05
N PHE A 276 -12.35 1.24 -17.23
CA PHE A 276 -12.46 -0.21 -17.43
C PHE A 276 -11.13 -0.97 -17.46
N GLY A 277 -10.02 -0.33 -17.07
CA GLY A 277 -8.69 -0.94 -17.02
C GLY A 277 -7.71 -0.29 -18.01
N SER A 278 -6.72 -1.05 -18.43
CA SER A 278 -5.74 -0.65 -19.44
C SER A 278 -6.05 -1.32 -20.78
N GLN A 279 -5.78 -0.62 -21.89
CA GLN A 279 -5.96 -1.18 -23.24
C GLN A 279 -4.73 -1.96 -23.75
N ALA A 280 -3.59 -1.84 -23.08
CA ALA A 280 -2.37 -2.56 -23.40
C ALA A 280 -1.50 -2.74 -22.15
N GLU A 281 -0.62 -3.75 -22.18
CA GLU A 281 0.30 -4.06 -21.08
C GLU A 281 1.28 -2.91 -20.77
N GLU A 282 1.82 -2.26 -21.81
CA GLU A 282 2.67 -1.06 -21.67
C GLU A 282 1.96 0.05 -20.88
N GLY A 283 0.65 0.21 -21.09
CA GLY A 283 -0.18 1.18 -20.35
C GLY A 283 -0.38 0.81 -18.89
N ALA A 284 -0.58 -0.48 -18.59
CA ALA A 284 -0.66 -0.97 -17.22
C ALA A 284 0.68 -0.81 -16.48
N LYS A 285 1.79 -1.12 -17.14
CA LYS A 285 3.15 -0.95 -16.62
C LYS A 285 3.46 0.51 -16.33
N THR A 286 3.20 1.40 -17.30
CA THR A 286 3.37 2.86 -17.15
C THR A 286 2.57 3.40 -15.97
N ARG A 287 1.31 2.97 -15.84
CA ARG A 287 0.46 3.32 -14.70
C ARG A 287 1.04 2.86 -13.37
N GLY A 288 1.57 1.63 -13.30
CA GLY A 288 2.26 1.10 -12.12
C GLY A 288 3.43 1.96 -11.68
N VAL A 289 4.33 2.29 -12.61
CA VAL A 289 5.51 3.13 -12.33
C VAL A 289 5.09 4.51 -11.84
N LEU A 290 4.24 5.21 -12.59
CA LEU A 290 3.91 6.60 -12.30
C LEU A 290 3.03 6.75 -11.04
N LEU A 291 2.12 5.81 -10.77
CA LEU A 291 1.39 5.79 -9.50
C LEU A 291 2.32 5.53 -8.32
N SER A 292 3.25 4.58 -8.44
CA SER A 292 4.21 4.28 -7.37
C SER A 292 5.06 5.50 -7.02
N LEU A 293 5.57 6.19 -8.05
CA LEU A 293 6.32 7.43 -7.90
C LEU A 293 5.46 8.51 -7.20
N LEU A 294 4.31 8.84 -7.79
CA LEU A 294 3.51 9.98 -7.34
C LEU A 294 2.90 9.76 -5.95
N GLN A 295 2.41 8.56 -5.66
CA GLN A 295 1.81 8.26 -4.36
C GLN A 295 2.88 8.17 -3.27
N THR A 296 4.10 7.73 -3.60
CA THR A 296 5.23 7.81 -2.67
C THR A 296 5.61 9.27 -2.41
N LEU A 297 5.77 10.09 -3.45
CA LEU A 297 6.07 11.51 -3.28
C LEU A 297 5.00 12.23 -2.45
N LYS A 298 3.71 11.92 -2.66
CA LYS A 298 2.58 12.50 -1.90
C LYS A 298 2.64 12.22 -0.40
N LYS A 299 3.37 11.20 0.05
CA LYS A 299 3.54 10.89 1.49
C LYS A 299 4.57 11.79 2.18
N GLY A 300 5.60 12.24 1.46
CA GLY A 300 6.67 13.08 2.03
C GLY A 300 6.65 14.56 1.57
N GLU A 301 5.99 14.85 0.45
CA GLU A 301 6.01 16.15 -0.22
C GLU A 301 4.65 16.84 -0.17
N SER A 302 4.66 18.15 0.11
CA SER A 302 3.46 18.98 0.04
C SER A 302 2.99 19.22 -1.39
N ASN A 303 3.91 19.17 -2.37
CA ASN A 303 3.63 19.37 -3.78
C ASN A 303 4.35 18.31 -4.66
N PRO A 304 3.72 17.15 -4.88
CA PRO A 304 4.29 16.07 -5.70
C PRO A 304 4.54 16.46 -7.15
N ARG A 305 3.67 17.27 -7.76
CA ARG A 305 3.86 17.77 -9.13
C ARG A 305 5.15 18.58 -9.26
N GLN A 306 5.34 19.56 -8.38
CA GLN A 306 6.54 20.39 -8.40
C GLN A 306 7.79 19.55 -8.23
N LYS A 307 7.73 18.52 -7.39
CA LYS A 307 8.82 17.58 -7.21
C LYS A 307 9.13 16.79 -8.48
N VAL A 308 8.12 16.24 -9.15
CA VAL A 308 8.32 15.57 -10.45
C VAL A 308 8.95 16.53 -11.46
N LYS A 309 8.43 17.75 -11.58
CA LYS A 309 9.01 18.76 -12.47
C LYS A 309 10.50 19.00 -12.18
N GLN A 310 10.88 19.22 -10.92
CA GLN A 310 12.28 19.40 -10.52
C GLN A 310 13.15 18.19 -10.86
N MET A 311 12.62 16.97 -10.73
CA MET A 311 13.34 15.77 -11.15
C MET A 311 13.58 15.78 -12.66
N LEU A 312 12.57 16.12 -13.46
CA LEU A 312 12.70 16.22 -14.91
C LEU A 312 13.68 17.32 -15.32
N ASP A 313 13.65 18.49 -14.68
CA ASP A 313 14.59 19.59 -14.95
C ASP A 313 16.05 19.16 -14.69
N LYS A 314 16.31 18.48 -13.57
CA LYS A 314 17.65 17.95 -13.27
C LYS A 314 18.12 16.91 -14.28
N ILE A 315 17.22 16.08 -14.79
CA ILE A 315 17.52 15.10 -15.85
C ILE A 315 17.79 15.80 -17.19
N SER A 316 17.04 16.86 -17.50
CA SER A 316 17.31 17.71 -18.68
C SER A 316 18.70 18.35 -18.61
N GLU A 317 19.11 18.82 -17.43
CA GLU A 317 20.43 19.43 -17.19
C GLU A 317 21.57 18.40 -17.24
N ASN A 318 21.33 17.21 -16.68
CA ASN A 318 22.28 16.09 -16.67
C ASN A 318 21.60 14.77 -17.08
N PRO A 319 21.63 14.41 -18.38
CA PRO A 319 21.01 13.18 -18.88
C PRO A 319 21.58 11.87 -18.31
N ASN A 320 22.77 11.90 -17.70
CA ASN A 320 23.38 10.74 -17.05
C ASN A 320 22.92 10.56 -15.59
N LEU A 321 22.12 11.48 -15.07
CA LEU A 321 21.63 11.43 -13.69
C LEU A 321 20.64 10.27 -13.54
N LYS A 322 20.87 9.42 -12.53
CA LYS A 322 20.00 8.27 -12.28
C LYS A 322 18.74 8.73 -11.56
N THR A 323 17.56 8.39 -12.06
CA THR A 323 16.28 8.71 -11.43
C THR A 323 16.15 8.20 -10.00
N THR A 324 16.82 7.09 -9.72
CA THR A 324 16.95 6.45 -8.40
C THR A 324 17.62 7.34 -7.34
N GLN A 325 18.50 8.25 -7.75
CA GLN A 325 19.13 9.22 -6.82
C GLN A 325 18.11 10.28 -6.41
N LEU A 326 17.30 10.73 -7.36
CA LEU A 326 16.36 11.83 -7.16
C LEU A 326 15.18 11.52 -6.25
N LEU A 327 14.76 10.26 -6.15
CA LEU A 327 13.58 9.85 -5.38
C LEU A 327 13.79 10.01 -3.86
N PHE A 328 15.00 9.76 -3.37
CA PHE A 328 15.31 9.74 -1.93
C PHE A 328 16.28 10.84 -1.46
N GLU A 329 16.98 11.54 -2.36
CA GLU A 329 18.00 12.52 -1.98
C GLU A 329 17.46 13.83 -1.40
N ILE A 330 16.20 14.17 -1.64
CA ILE A 330 15.67 15.52 -1.33
C ILE A 330 15.04 15.60 0.08
N ASP A 331 15.20 14.57 0.92
CA ASP A 331 14.77 14.60 2.33
C ASP A 331 15.92 14.94 3.31
N SER A 332 17.12 15.19 2.79
CA SER A 332 18.31 15.53 3.57
C SER A 332 18.25 16.92 4.23
N SER A 333 17.28 17.77 3.89
CA SER A 333 17.05 19.06 4.56
C SER A 333 16.12 18.99 5.78
N LYS A 334 15.53 17.83 6.09
CA LYS A 334 14.60 17.65 7.24
C LYS A 334 15.08 16.65 8.31
N LYS A 335 16.26 16.02 8.13
CA LYS A 335 16.75 14.94 9.00
C LYS A 335 17.27 15.34 10.40
N THR A 336 17.09 16.57 10.87
CA THR A 336 17.63 17.01 12.17
C THR A 336 16.74 16.77 13.40
N LYS A 337 15.65 15.99 13.33
CA LYS A 337 14.70 15.84 14.47
C LYS A 337 14.30 14.43 14.90
N SER A 338 14.88 13.35 14.37
CA SER A 338 14.45 11.98 14.74
C SER A 338 15.61 11.06 15.11
N ALA A 339 16.56 11.55 15.92
CA ALA A 339 17.62 10.76 16.51
C ALA A 339 17.50 10.75 18.04
N HIS A 340 16.38 10.21 18.57
CA HIS A 340 16.23 9.91 20.00
C HIS A 340 15.22 8.77 20.21
N ILE A 341 15.37 7.64 19.49
CA ILE A 341 14.62 6.41 19.79
C ILE A 341 15.52 5.20 19.46
N THR A 342 16.60 5.00 20.23
CA THR A 342 17.39 3.75 20.15
C THR A 342 17.76 3.13 21.50
N ASP A 343 17.33 3.69 22.64
CA ASP A 343 17.70 3.15 23.96
C ASP A 343 16.48 2.63 24.74
N ARG A 344 15.75 1.62 24.23
CA ARG A 344 14.78 0.83 25.04
C ARG A 344 14.60 -0.61 24.55
N LEU A 345 15.69 -1.32 24.25
CA LEU A 345 15.67 -2.78 24.08
C LEU A 345 16.54 -3.42 25.17
N HIS A 346 16.13 -3.34 26.44
CA HIS A 346 16.78 -4.11 27.50
C HIS A 346 15.93 -4.46 28.73
N LEU A 347 14.60 -4.54 28.60
CA LEU A 347 13.75 -5.01 29.69
C LEU A 347 12.56 -5.83 29.17
N SER A 348 12.83 -7.08 28.79
CA SER A 348 11.80 -8.13 28.67
C SER A 348 12.43 -9.51 28.79
N GLN A 349 12.97 -9.78 29.98
CA GLN A 349 12.92 -11.11 30.58
C GLN A 349 12.13 -10.96 31.88
N VAL A 350 11.38 -12.00 32.25
CA VAL A 350 10.52 -12.14 33.45
C VAL A 350 9.05 -11.75 33.25
N LEU A 351 8.23 -12.66 32.69
CA LEU A 351 7.28 -13.49 33.44
C LEU A 351 6.36 -14.31 32.50
N ILE A 352 6.02 -15.49 33.03
CA ILE A 352 5.18 -16.59 32.51
C ILE A 352 3.77 -16.14 32.15
#